data_AF-A0A1R3T690-F1
#
_entry.id   AF-A0A1R3T690-F1
#
_cell.length_a   1.000
_cell.length_b   1.000
_cell.length_c   1.000
_cell.angle_alpha   90.00
_cell.angle_beta   90.00
_cell.angle_gamma   90.00
#
_symmetry.space_group_name_H-M   'P 1'
#
loop_
_entity.id
_entity.type
_entity.pdbx_description
1 polymer ?
#
loop_
_entity_poly.entity_id
_entity_poly.type
_entity_poly.pdbx_seq_one_letter_code
_entity_poly.pdbx_strand_id
1 'polypeptide(L)'
;MGNLNNIIHQIESEALPSPSSQEKEAGLAEVRAMRAFYYWLILDNYGDAPLVTGIETDLPAKTPRKEIFDFVVKELNEVIPMLSEEVGGNYYGRMTKWAAKATLANIYLNGEVYSGQVYWNECLAQCNDIINSQKFILSPNFKDPFRATGVETNKEVIFTIPFDRDFGGGNYIHMFSWHGELKKKFVIEATPWGSGAAMGLTQFINTYDVDDSRLTDTWLMGPQYDANGEQLKGTYDKQGEPFVYTKEVPSASYTSEMEGYRMNKFEVAEGSTHNSTTDIPVFRYTHVLLMKAECLLRTNQAGAGELVTQVRQRAFKDNPTKATVTDEQLKQNSAYQYGYVENYQIVDPGNQDPIQFGRLLDEYAWELVWEMHRRRDLIRFGIYTKKSWLSHKPQGDYRTVFPIPDGIINANPNLEQNPNYK
;
A
#
# COMPACT_ATOMS: atom_id res chain seq x y z
N MET A 1 -18.73 2.60 -8.10
CA MET A 1 -19.91 3.10 -7.34
C MET A 1 -21.23 2.62 -7.94
N GLY A 2 -21.58 2.96 -9.19
CA GLY A 2 -22.86 2.56 -9.81
C GLY A 2 -23.21 1.07 -9.69
N ASN A 3 -22.26 0.16 -9.94
CA ASN A 3 -22.50 -1.28 -9.79
C ASN A 3 -22.88 -1.69 -8.34
N LEU A 4 -22.23 -1.10 -7.32
CA LEU A 4 -22.54 -1.41 -5.92
C LEU A 4 -23.90 -0.85 -5.51
N ASN A 5 -24.23 0.36 -5.94
CA ASN A 5 -25.56 0.94 -5.68
C ASN A 5 -26.66 0.12 -6.36
N ASN A 6 -26.43 -0.38 -7.58
CA ASN A 6 -27.35 -1.28 -8.27
C ASN A 6 -27.53 -2.61 -7.52
N ILE A 7 -26.45 -3.21 -7.02
CA ILE A 7 -26.53 -4.45 -6.23
C ILE A 7 -27.31 -4.21 -4.93
N ILE A 8 -27.01 -3.12 -4.21
CA ILE A 8 -27.76 -2.73 -3.00
C ILE A 8 -29.25 -2.60 -3.33
N HIS A 9 -29.59 -1.86 -4.38
CA HIS A 9 -30.98 -1.69 -4.81
C HIS A 9 -31.65 -3.02 -5.17
N GLN A 10 -30.96 -3.94 -5.84
CA GLN A 10 -31.48 -5.27 -6.17
C GLN A 10 -31.73 -6.14 -4.94
N ILE A 11 -30.85 -6.07 -3.93
CA ILE A 11 -31.02 -6.77 -2.65
C ILE A 11 -32.22 -6.19 -1.88
N GLU A 12 -32.32 -4.86 -1.79
CA GLU A 12 -33.37 -4.15 -1.03
C GLU A 12 -34.76 -4.26 -1.67
N SER A 13 -34.83 -4.31 -3.01
CA SER A 13 -36.09 -4.44 -3.76
C SER A 13 -36.60 -5.88 -3.87
N GLU A 14 -35.93 -6.84 -3.21
CA GLU A 14 -36.23 -8.28 -3.29
C GLU A 14 -36.23 -8.85 -4.73
N ALA A 15 -35.56 -8.18 -5.66
CA ALA A 15 -35.47 -8.61 -7.05
C ALA A 15 -34.59 -9.86 -7.25
N LEU A 16 -33.84 -10.27 -6.21
CA LEU A 16 -33.01 -11.46 -6.22
C LEU A 16 -33.82 -12.69 -5.73
N PRO A 17 -33.94 -13.75 -6.54
CA PRO A 17 -34.62 -14.97 -6.10
C PRO A 17 -33.81 -15.69 -5.01
N SER A 18 -34.48 -16.04 -3.91
CA SER A 18 -34.11 -17.15 -3.02
C SER A 18 -32.95 -17.03 -1.99
N PRO A 19 -32.49 -15.85 -1.50
CA PRO A 19 -31.69 -15.82 -0.26
C PRO A 19 -32.59 -15.74 0.98
N SER A 20 -32.20 -16.43 2.06
CA SER A 20 -32.79 -16.22 3.39
C SER A 20 -32.57 -14.78 3.87
N SER A 21 -33.37 -14.30 4.81
CA SER A 21 -33.20 -12.94 5.36
C SER A 21 -31.80 -12.70 5.93
N GLN A 22 -31.19 -13.74 6.52
CA GLN A 22 -29.84 -13.68 7.07
C GLN A 22 -28.77 -13.55 5.96
N GLU A 23 -28.91 -14.29 4.86
CA GLU A 23 -28.00 -14.18 3.71
C GLU A 23 -28.14 -12.82 3.01
N LYS A 24 -29.36 -12.27 2.94
CA LYS A 24 -29.60 -10.91 2.45
C LYS A 24 -28.88 -9.87 3.30
N GLU A 25 -29.03 -9.94 4.63
CA GLU A 25 -28.43 -8.99 5.56
C GLU A 25 -26.89 -9.04 5.52
N ALA A 26 -26.32 -10.26 5.51
CA ALA A 26 -24.87 -10.44 5.39
C ALA A 26 -24.33 -9.94 4.03
N GLY A 27 -25.01 -10.27 2.93
CA GLY A 27 -24.63 -9.80 1.59
C GLY A 27 -24.71 -8.28 1.46
N LEU A 28 -25.77 -7.66 2.01
CA LEU A 28 -25.93 -6.21 2.02
C LEU A 28 -24.83 -5.53 2.84
N ALA A 29 -24.48 -6.08 4.01
CA ALA A 29 -23.40 -5.58 4.85
C ALA A 29 -22.05 -5.62 4.12
N GLU A 30 -21.73 -6.71 3.42
CA GLU A 30 -20.49 -6.82 2.63
C GLU A 30 -20.43 -5.79 1.50
N VAL A 31 -21.53 -5.61 0.76
CA VAL A 31 -21.58 -4.65 -0.37
C VAL A 31 -21.49 -3.21 0.12
N ARG A 32 -22.15 -2.86 1.24
CA ARG A 32 -22.03 -1.54 1.89
C ARG A 32 -20.62 -1.30 2.42
N ALA A 33 -19.99 -2.30 3.04
CA ALA A 33 -18.60 -2.20 3.49
C ALA A 33 -17.62 -2.00 2.31
N MET A 34 -17.81 -2.72 1.21
CA MET A 34 -17.04 -2.50 -0.02
C MET A 34 -17.28 -1.11 -0.62
N ARG A 35 -18.52 -0.61 -0.57
CA ARG A 35 -18.84 0.76 -0.99
C ARG A 35 -18.08 1.80 -0.18
N ALA A 36 -18.06 1.63 1.14
CA ALA A 36 -17.31 2.48 2.04
C ALA A 36 -15.79 2.41 1.77
N PHE A 37 -15.25 1.22 1.50
CA PHE A 37 -13.85 1.02 1.09
C PHE A 37 -13.50 1.80 -0.20
N TYR A 38 -14.34 1.74 -1.24
CA TYR A 38 -14.10 2.51 -2.46
C TYR A 38 -14.22 4.02 -2.24
N TYR A 39 -15.17 4.48 -1.41
CA TYR A 39 -15.25 5.89 -1.05
C TYR A 39 -14.04 6.37 -0.25
N TRP A 40 -13.46 5.52 0.59
CA TRP A 40 -12.18 5.81 1.23
C TRP A 40 -11.06 6.00 0.20
N LEU A 41 -10.96 5.14 -0.82
CA LEU A 41 -9.98 5.34 -1.89
C LEU A 41 -10.21 6.66 -2.64
N ILE A 42 -11.46 7.04 -2.85
CA ILE A 42 -11.82 8.32 -3.50
C ILE A 42 -11.39 9.49 -2.62
N LEU A 43 -11.78 9.53 -1.34
CA LEU A 43 -11.48 10.66 -0.46
C LEU A 43 -9.98 10.76 -0.14
N ASP A 44 -9.24 9.64 -0.07
CA ASP A 44 -7.79 9.62 0.16
C ASP A 44 -7.03 10.22 -1.04
N ASN A 45 -7.52 9.94 -2.24
CA ASN A 45 -6.85 10.33 -3.48
C ASN A 45 -7.32 11.68 -4.02
N TYR A 46 -8.61 11.98 -4.03
CA TYR A 46 -9.17 13.15 -4.71
C TYR A 46 -9.73 14.22 -3.77
N GLY A 47 -9.83 13.95 -2.47
CA GLY A 47 -10.42 14.88 -1.52
C GLY A 47 -11.93 14.99 -1.71
N ASP A 48 -12.41 16.19 -2.01
CA ASP A 48 -13.82 16.44 -2.33
C ASP A 48 -14.22 15.71 -3.61
N ALA A 49 -15.34 14.99 -3.58
CA ALA A 49 -15.78 14.16 -4.69
C ALA A 49 -17.30 13.89 -4.63
N PRO A 50 -17.92 13.46 -5.74
CA PRO A 50 -19.31 13.02 -5.73
C PRO A 50 -19.60 11.88 -4.75
N LEU A 51 -20.53 12.11 -3.81
CA LEU A 51 -21.11 11.07 -2.96
C LEU A 51 -22.50 10.67 -3.49
N VAL A 52 -22.57 9.52 -4.14
CA VAL A 52 -23.76 8.96 -4.78
C VAL A 52 -24.05 7.60 -4.14
N THR A 53 -25.13 7.52 -3.38
CA THR A 53 -25.50 6.33 -2.60
C THR A 53 -26.70 5.57 -3.17
N GLY A 54 -27.34 6.11 -4.21
CA GLY A 54 -28.49 5.50 -4.90
C GLY A 54 -28.29 5.42 -6.41
N ILE A 55 -29.39 5.12 -7.10
CA ILE A 55 -29.51 5.23 -8.55
C ILE A 55 -30.04 6.63 -8.84
N GLU A 56 -29.18 7.48 -9.42
CA GLU A 56 -29.50 8.87 -9.74
C GLU A 56 -29.29 9.10 -11.25
N THR A 57 -30.18 9.87 -11.86
CA THR A 57 -30.09 10.27 -13.27
C THR A 57 -29.37 11.60 -13.45
N ASP A 58 -29.34 12.41 -12.40
CA ASP A 58 -28.72 13.74 -12.43
C ASP A 58 -27.21 13.63 -12.26
N LEU A 59 -26.49 14.57 -12.88
CA LEU A 59 -25.03 14.62 -12.75
C LEU A 59 -24.65 15.13 -11.34
N PRO A 60 -23.85 14.39 -10.57
CA PRO A 60 -23.60 14.74 -9.19
C PRO A 60 -22.60 15.90 -9.06
N ALA A 61 -22.75 16.70 -8.02
CA ALA A 61 -21.78 17.71 -7.60
C ALA A 61 -20.75 17.13 -6.61
N LYS A 62 -19.71 17.89 -6.29
CA LYS A 62 -18.74 17.50 -5.25
C LYS A 62 -19.36 17.58 -3.86
N THR A 63 -19.13 16.55 -3.06
CA THR A 63 -19.37 16.54 -1.62
C THR A 63 -18.05 16.82 -0.90
N PRO A 64 -18.01 17.66 0.14
CA PRO A 64 -16.80 17.92 0.91
C PRO A 64 -16.16 16.64 1.45
N ARG A 65 -14.82 16.57 1.43
CA ARG A 65 -14.04 15.40 1.88
C ARG A 65 -14.44 14.91 3.27
N LYS A 66 -14.70 15.86 4.18
CA LYS A 66 -15.15 15.56 5.53
C LYS A 66 -16.49 14.82 5.54
N GLU A 67 -17.45 15.22 4.72
CA GLU A 67 -18.77 14.58 4.67
C GLU A 67 -18.67 13.16 4.08
N ILE A 68 -17.79 12.94 3.10
CA ILE A 68 -17.49 11.60 2.59
C ILE A 68 -16.85 10.74 3.69
N PHE A 69 -15.92 11.31 4.46
CA PHE A 69 -15.33 10.64 5.61
C PHE A 69 -16.39 10.25 6.65
N ASP A 70 -17.26 11.18 7.04
CA ASP A 70 -18.34 10.94 7.99
C ASP A 70 -19.28 9.83 7.50
N PHE A 71 -19.63 9.83 6.20
CA PHE A 71 -20.42 8.77 5.57
C PHE A 71 -19.72 7.40 5.63
N VAL A 72 -18.44 7.32 5.24
CA VAL A 72 -17.66 6.07 5.25
C VAL A 72 -17.55 5.50 6.66
N VAL A 73 -17.23 6.36 7.65
CA VAL A 73 -17.14 5.96 9.06
C VAL A 73 -18.48 5.43 9.55
N LYS A 74 -19.59 6.11 9.24
CA LYS A 74 -20.93 5.67 9.60
C LYS A 74 -21.25 4.30 8.98
N GLU A 75 -21.09 4.16 7.66
CA GLU A 75 -21.36 2.89 6.95
C GLU A 75 -20.59 1.73 7.58
N LEU A 76 -19.28 1.88 7.79
CA LEU A 76 -18.45 0.82 8.36
C LEU A 76 -18.87 0.46 9.78
N ASN A 77 -19.12 1.43 10.65
CA ASN A 77 -19.56 1.14 12.03
C ASN A 77 -20.90 0.40 12.07
N GLU A 78 -21.85 0.75 11.19
CA GLU A 78 -23.16 0.09 11.13
C GLU A 78 -23.06 -1.36 10.63
N VAL A 79 -22.21 -1.64 9.63
CA VAL A 79 -22.17 -2.96 8.99
C VAL A 79 -21.17 -3.92 9.63
N ILE A 80 -20.11 -3.43 10.29
CA ILE A 80 -19.09 -4.28 10.96
C ILE A 80 -19.71 -5.37 11.85
N PRO A 81 -20.73 -5.09 12.70
CA PRO A 81 -21.37 -6.12 13.52
C PRO A 81 -22.05 -7.25 12.72
N MET A 82 -22.48 -6.97 11.48
CA MET A 82 -23.21 -7.89 10.60
C MET A 82 -22.29 -8.72 9.69
N LEU A 83 -21.00 -8.34 9.58
CA LEU A 83 -20.04 -9.04 8.74
C LEU A 83 -19.54 -10.33 9.38
N SER A 84 -19.21 -11.31 8.54
CA SER A 84 -18.64 -12.60 8.96
C SER A 84 -17.31 -12.44 9.71
N GLU A 85 -17.11 -13.25 10.74
CA GLU A 85 -15.85 -13.35 11.48
C GLU A 85 -14.91 -14.45 10.95
N GLU A 86 -15.37 -15.20 9.95
CA GLU A 86 -14.59 -16.24 9.29
C GLU A 86 -13.40 -15.64 8.52
N VAL A 87 -12.29 -16.37 8.48
CA VAL A 87 -11.04 -15.94 7.84
C VAL A 87 -10.47 -17.06 6.96
N GLY A 88 -10.05 -16.70 5.74
CA GLY A 88 -9.56 -17.64 4.73
C GLY A 88 -10.67 -18.47 4.06
N GLY A 89 -10.29 -19.50 3.31
CA GLY A 89 -11.24 -20.35 2.57
C GLY A 89 -12.17 -19.52 1.68
N ASN A 90 -13.48 -19.75 1.78
CA ASN A 90 -14.51 -19.01 1.02
C ASN A 90 -14.62 -17.52 1.39
N TYR A 91 -13.92 -17.07 2.43
CA TYR A 91 -13.85 -15.66 2.87
C TYR A 91 -12.53 -15.00 2.49
N TYR A 92 -11.59 -15.72 1.89
CA TYR A 92 -10.37 -15.13 1.37
C TYR A 92 -10.68 -14.09 0.29
N GLY A 93 -10.10 -12.90 0.42
CA GLY A 93 -10.37 -11.75 -0.46
C GLY A 93 -11.74 -11.07 -0.27
N ARG A 94 -12.59 -11.54 0.65
CA ARG A 94 -13.90 -10.92 0.93
C ARG A 94 -13.82 -9.88 2.03
N MET A 95 -14.81 -8.98 2.06
CA MET A 95 -14.94 -7.95 3.09
C MET A 95 -15.52 -8.53 4.39
N THR A 96 -14.67 -9.20 5.17
CA THR A 96 -15.01 -9.74 6.49
C THR A 96 -15.07 -8.64 7.56
N LYS A 97 -15.54 -8.97 8.76
CA LYS A 97 -15.50 -8.06 9.93
C LYS A 97 -14.10 -7.48 10.12
N TRP A 98 -13.07 -8.29 9.94
CA TRP A 98 -11.67 -7.92 10.17
C TRP A 98 -11.11 -7.05 9.04
N ALA A 99 -11.50 -7.31 7.78
CA ALA A 99 -11.16 -6.45 6.66
C ALA A 99 -11.78 -5.05 6.82
N ALA A 100 -13.05 -4.98 7.24
CA ALA A 100 -13.74 -3.72 7.51
C ALA A 100 -13.13 -2.98 8.71
N LYS A 101 -12.77 -3.69 9.79
CA LYS A 101 -12.06 -3.09 10.93
C LYS A 101 -10.67 -2.58 10.57
N ALA A 102 -9.90 -3.30 9.75
CA ALA A 102 -8.58 -2.84 9.29
C ALA A 102 -8.69 -1.60 8.40
N THR A 103 -9.70 -1.59 7.52
CA THR A 103 -10.06 -0.42 6.70
C THR A 103 -10.40 0.78 7.58
N LEU A 104 -11.29 0.58 8.58
CA LEU A 104 -11.72 1.64 9.50
C LEU A 104 -10.58 2.14 10.39
N ALA A 105 -9.71 1.24 10.86
CA ALA A 105 -8.50 1.62 11.61
C ALA A 105 -7.62 2.56 10.77
N ASN A 106 -7.36 2.22 9.51
CA ASN A 106 -6.59 3.08 8.62
C ASN A 106 -7.29 4.42 8.36
N ILE A 107 -8.61 4.43 8.21
CA ILE A 107 -9.38 5.67 8.02
C ILE A 107 -9.26 6.58 9.25
N TYR A 108 -9.45 6.05 10.46
CA TYR A 108 -9.26 6.82 11.70
C TYR A 108 -7.83 7.31 11.87
N LEU A 109 -6.82 6.51 11.53
CA LEU A 109 -5.42 6.94 11.55
C LEU A 109 -5.18 8.15 10.61
N ASN A 110 -5.96 8.30 9.56
CA ASN A 110 -5.81 9.43 8.65
C ASN A 110 -6.91 10.49 8.85
N GLY A 111 -7.71 10.38 9.92
CA GLY A 111 -8.88 11.21 10.13
C GLY A 111 -8.56 12.70 10.22
N GLU A 112 -7.39 13.07 10.76
CA GLU A 112 -6.97 14.48 10.83
C GLU A 112 -6.77 15.08 9.44
N VAL A 113 -6.17 14.31 8.52
CA VAL A 113 -5.97 14.69 7.12
C VAL A 113 -7.30 14.81 6.38
N TYR A 114 -8.27 13.97 6.72
CA TYR A 114 -9.54 13.86 5.99
C TYR A 114 -10.62 14.82 6.49
N SER A 115 -10.63 15.12 7.79
CA SER A 115 -11.73 15.80 8.48
C SER A 115 -11.29 17.00 9.32
N GLY A 116 -9.98 17.17 9.56
CA GLY A 116 -9.44 18.15 10.51
C GLY A 116 -9.56 17.73 11.99
N GLN A 117 -10.01 16.50 12.27
CA GLN A 117 -10.16 15.97 13.63
C GLN A 117 -9.32 14.71 13.84
N VAL A 118 -8.81 14.53 15.05
CA VAL A 118 -7.97 13.39 15.45
C VAL A 118 -8.82 12.23 15.93
N TYR A 119 -8.48 11.00 15.52
CA TYR A 119 -9.20 9.75 15.88
C TYR A 119 -8.26 8.61 16.32
N TRP A 120 -7.16 8.93 17.03
CA TRP A 120 -6.16 7.94 17.43
C TRP A 120 -6.72 6.84 18.35
N ASN A 121 -7.67 7.18 19.22
CA ASN A 121 -8.27 6.23 20.16
C ASN A 121 -9.22 5.26 19.45
N GLU A 122 -9.95 5.74 18.44
CA GLU A 122 -10.85 4.96 17.62
C GLU A 122 -10.06 4.02 16.70
N CYS A 123 -8.94 4.49 16.14
CA CYS A 123 -7.98 3.64 15.43
C CYS A 123 -7.43 2.55 16.36
N LEU A 124 -6.99 2.93 17.57
CA LEU A 124 -6.47 2.01 18.57
C LEU A 124 -7.50 0.94 18.97
N ALA A 125 -8.77 1.31 19.12
CA ALA A 125 -9.86 0.37 19.40
C ALA A 125 -10.02 -0.67 18.29
N GLN A 126 -10.03 -0.26 17.01
CA GLN A 126 -10.12 -1.21 15.89
C GLN A 126 -8.89 -2.14 15.83
N CYS A 127 -7.69 -1.61 16.07
CA CYS A 127 -6.48 -2.43 16.10
C CYS A 127 -6.51 -3.45 17.25
N ASN A 128 -6.96 -3.04 18.43
CA ASN A 128 -7.10 -3.92 19.59
C ASN A 128 -8.11 -5.03 19.34
N ASP A 129 -9.26 -4.75 18.72
CA ASP A 129 -10.23 -5.78 18.37
C ASP A 129 -9.64 -6.85 17.44
N ILE A 130 -8.88 -6.43 16.42
CA ILE A 130 -8.23 -7.36 15.49
C ILE A 130 -7.18 -8.21 16.22
N ILE A 131 -6.32 -7.59 17.04
CA ILE A 131 -5.28 -8.31 17.80
C ILE A 131 -5.92 -9.29 18.81
N ASN A 132 -6.93 -8.85 19.54
CA ASN A 132 -7.60 -9.64 20.57
C ASN A 132 -8.44 -10.78 19.98
N SER A 133 -8.79 -10.73 18.69
CA SER A 133 -9.46 -11.83 18.00
C SER A 133 -8.62 -13.10 17.93
N GLN A 134 -7.29 -12.98 18.01
CA GLN A 134 -6.31 -14.07 17.85
C GLN A 134 -6.43 -14.83 16.51
N LYS A 135 -7.14 -14.25 15.51
CA LYS A 135 -7.32 -14.87 14.18
C LYS A 135 -6.15 -14.62 13.23
N PHE A 136 -5.31 -13.64 13.54
CA PHE A 136 -4.19 -13.22 12.72
C PHE A 136 -2.87 -13.29 13.48
N ILE A 137 -1.82 -13.70 12.79
CA ILE A 137 -0.47 -13.81 13.34
C ILE A 137 0.55 -13.30 12.32
N LEU A 138 1.71 -12.85 12.80
CA LEU A 138 2.83 -12.53 11.92
C LEU A 138 3.36 -13.80 11.26
N SER A 139 3.66 -13.73 9.97
CA SER A 139 4.29 -14.83 9.25
C SER A 139 5.73 -15.04 9.74
N PRO A 140 6.23 -16.28 9.74
CA PRO A 140 7.61 -16.56 10.14
C PRO A 140 8.65 -15.99 9.17
N ASN A 141 8.31 -15.74 7.91
CA ASN A 141 9.17 -15.07 6.94
C ASN A 141 8.50 -13.82 6.37
N PHE A 142 9.30 -12.80 6.05
CA PHE A 142 8.82 -11.56 5.45
C PHE A 142 8.08 -11.79 4.12
N LYS A 143 8.53 -12.75 3.30
CA LYS A 143 7.95 -13.02 1.98
C LYS A 143 6.68 -13.88 1.99
N ASP A 144 6.31 -14.50 3.11
CA ASP A 144 5.18 -15.45 3.14
C ASP A 144 3.84 -14.84 2.69
N PRO A 145 3.51 -13.55 2.95
CA PRO A 145 2.28 -12.92 2.46
C PRO A 145 2.30 -12.54 0.98
N PHE A 146 3.43 -12.71 0.28
CA PHE A 146 3.66 -12.25 -1.08
C PHE A 146 4.02 -13.40 -2.03
N ARG A 147 3.66 -14.63 -1.64
CA ARG A 147 3.89 -15.84 -2.41
C ARG A 147 2.88 -15.97 -3.54
N ALA A 148 3.31 -16.59 -4.62
CA ALA A 148 2.43 -16.85 -5.77
C ALA A 148 1.43 -17.98 -5.51
N THR A 149 1.69 -18.83 -4.51
CA THR A 149 0.85 -19.97 -4.16
C THR A 149 0.78 -20.18 -2.64
N GLY A 150 -0.36 -20.67 -2.14
CA GLY A 150 -0.58 -21.03 -0.74
C GLY A 150 -0.85 -19.85 0.19
N VAL A 151 -0.89 -18.63 -0.34
CA VAL A 151 -1.12 -17.39 0.42
C VAL A 151 -2.54 -17.30 0.99
N GLU A 152 -3.51 -18.03 0.42
CA GLU A 152 -4.89 -18.10 0.87
C GLU A 152 -5.06 -18.68 2.29
N THR A 153 -4.04 -19.39 2.77
CA THR A 153 -3.97 -19.93 4.14
C THR A 153 -3.13 -19.07 5.08
N ASN A 154 -2.48 -18.02 4.58
CA ASN A 154 -1.60 -17.16 5.35
C ASN A 154 -2.41 -16.31 6.36
N LYS A 155 -2.14 -16.50 7.65
CA LYS A 155 -2.84 -15.84 8.76
C LYS A 155 -2.36 -14.41 9.03
N GLU A 156 -1.38 -13.91 8.30
CA GLU A 156 -1.02 -12.50 8.32
C GLU A 156 -1.90 -11.67 7.39
N VAL A 157 -2.47 -12.26 6.33
CA VAL A 157 -3.31 -11.54 5.36
C VAL A 157 -4.71 -11.32 5.94
N ILE A 158 -5.12 -10.04 6.07
CA ILE A 158 -6.45 -9.66 6.57
C ILE A 158 -7.41 -9.40 5.41
N PHE A 159 -6.95 -8.62 4.44
CA PHE A 159 -7.71 -8.28 3.24
C PHE A 159 -6.76 -8.20 2.05
N THR A 160 -7.15 -8.80 0.94
CA THR A 160 -6.32 -8.93 -0.26
C THR A 160 -7.16 -8.73 -1.52
N ILE A 161 -6.50 -8.38 -2.61
CA ILE A 161 -7.06 -8.46 -3.96
C ILE A 161 -6.53 -9.76 -4.57
N PRO A 162 -7.40 -10.77 -4.80
CA PRO A 162 -7.00 -12.00 -5.46
C PRO A 162 -6.65 -11.74 -6.93
N PHE A 163 -5.53 -12.29 -7.39
CA PHE A 163 -5.13 -12.27 -8.79
C PHE A 163 -4.93 -13.68 -9.32
N ASP A 164 -5.22 -13.85 -10.61
CA ASP A 164 -4.95 -15.08 -11.33
C ASP A 164 -4.51 -14.70 -12.75
N ARG A 165 -3.50 -15.39 -13.26
CA ARG A 165 -2.90 -15.05 -14.56
C ARG A 165 -3.88 -15.12 -15.73
N ASP A 166 -4.91 -15.97 -15.63
CA ASP A 166 -5.82 -16.32 -16.71
C ASP A 166 -7.23 -15.73 -16.50
N PHE A 167 -7.73 -15.72 -15.25
CA PHE A 167 -9.11 -15.31 -14.93
C PHE A 167 -9.22 -13.99 -14.16
N GLY A 168 -8.17 -13.59 -13.44
CA GLY A 168 -8.18 -12.47 -12.50
C GLY A 168 -6.95 -11.58 -12.70
N GLY A 169 -6.72 -11.11 -13.93
CA GLY A 169 -5.54 -10.32 -14.28
C GLY A 169 -5.49 -8.92 -13.65
N GLY A 170 -4.45 -8.14 -13.97
CA GLY A 170 -4.30 -6.76 -13.51
C GLY A 170 -3.09 -6.50 -12.60
N ASN A 171 -2.46 -7.55 -12.08
CA ASN A 171 -1.19 -7.42 -11.37
C ASN A 171 -0.01 -7.46 -12.36
N TYR A 172 0.55 -6.27 -12.62
CA TYR A 172 1.64 -6.05 -13.59
C TYR A 172 2.96 -5.61 -12.93
N ILE A 173 3.14 -5.78 -11.62
CA ILE A 173 4.28 -5.20 -10.88
C ILE A 173 5.62 -5.65 -11.45
N HIS A 174 5.76 -6.93 -11.79
CA HIS A 174 6.96 -7.45 -12.42
C HIS A 174 7.18 -6.85 -13.81
N MET A 175 6.12 -6.63 -14.58
CA MET A 175 6.22 -6.09 -15.94
C MET A 175 6.82 -4.68 -15.96
N PHE A 176 6.40 -3.79 -15.06
CA PHE A 176 6.92 -2.42 -15.05
C PHE A 176 8.16 -2.21 -14.17
N SER A 177 8.50 -3.16 -13.28
CA SER A 177 9.72 -3.07 -12.45
C SER A 177 10.90 -3.82 -13.06
N TRP A 178 10.69 -4.99 -13.65
CA TRP A 178 11.79 -5.83 -14.10
C TRP A 178 12.33 -5.41 -15.46
N HIS A 179 13.62 -5.66 -15.64
CA HIS A 179 14.25 -5.67 -16.95
C HIS A 179 13.81 -6.89 -17.78
N GLY A 180 13.66 -6.73 -19.09
CA GLY A 180 13.21 -7.78 -20.02
C GLY A 180 13.96 -9.13 -19.88
N GLU A 181 15.28 -9.08 -19.71
CA GLU A 181 16.13 -10.27 -19.53
C GLU A 181 15.82 -11.10 -18.27
N LEU A 182 15.19 -10.53 -17.25
CA LEU A 182 14.78 -11.30 -16.06
C LEU A 182 13.77 -12.40 -16.40
N LYS A 183 13.15 -12.38 -17.58
CA LYS A 183 12.33 -13.50 -18.04
C LYS A 183 13.08 -14.83 -18.09
N LYS A 184 14.39 -14.80 -18.35
CA LYS A 184 15.25 -15.99 -18.41
C LYS A 184 15.61 -16.51 -17.02
N LYS A 185 15.66 -15.62 -16.03
CA LYS A 185 15.89 -15.95 -14.62
C LYS A 185 14.68 -16.63 -14.00
N PHE A 186 13.50 -16.04 -14.21
CA PHE A 186 12.25 -16.51 -13.59
C PHE A 186 11.42 -17.43 -14.49
N VAL A 187 11.91 -17.72 -15.70
CA VAL A 187 11.29 -18.62 -16.68
C VAL A 187 9.82 -18.23 -16.96
N ILE A 188 9.58 -16.93 -17.15
CA ILE A 188 8.24 -16.39 -17.43
C ILE A 188 8.01 -16.26 -18.95
N GLU A 189 6.74 -16.36 -19.36
CA GLU A 189 6.35 -16.31 -20.77
C GLU A 189 6.49 -14.88 -21.33
N ALA A 190 5.92 -13.91 -20.62
CA ALA A 190 5.96 -12.51 -21.02
C ALA A 190 7.34 -11.88 -20.78
N THR A 191 7.67 -10.90 -21.62
CA THR A 191 8.89 -10.10 -21.44
C THR A 191 8.52 -8.83 -20.68
N PRO A 192 9.13 -8.55 -19.51
CA PRO A 192 8.96 -7.28 -18.81
C PRO A 192 9.23 -6.06 -19.70
N TRP A 193 8.63 -4.93 -19.36
CA TRP A 193 8.63 -3.73 -20.20
C TRP A 193 9.95 -2.98 -20.10
N GLY A 194 10.74 -3.05 -21.17
CA GLY A 194 11.99 -2.32 -21.27
C GLY A 194 13.00 -2.79 -20.23
N SER A 195 13.70 -1.82 -19.63
CA SER A 195 14.62 -2.04 -18.51
C SER A 195 13.96 -1.94 -17.12
N GLY A 196 12.63 -1.80 -17.07
CA GLY A 196 11.87 -1.57 -15.85
C GLY A 196 11.97 -0.13 -15.34
N ALA A 197 10.83 0.54 -15.19
CA ALA A 197 10.76 1.95 -14.80
C ALA A 197 10.69 2.17 -13.28
N ALA A 198 10.18 1.18 -12.53
CA ALA A 198 10.02 1.29 -11.08
C ALA A 198 11.12 0.53 -10.33
N MET A 199 11.83 1.25 -9.47
CA MET A 199 13.05 0.80 -8.81
C MET A 199 13.23 1.42 -7.42
N GLY A 200 14.15 0.86 -6.64
CA GLY A 200 14.53 1.38 -5.33
C GLY A 200 15.33 2.68 -5.45
N LEU A 201 14.90 3.71 -4.72
CA LEU A 201 15.64 4.97 -4.64
C LEU A 201 16.88 4.79 -3.77
N THR A 202 18.05 5.28 -4.22
CA THR A 202 19.31 5.17 -3.48
C THR A 202 19.21 5.69 -2.05
N GLN A 203 18.56 6.85 -1.86
CA GLN A 203 18.32 7.43 -0.53
C GLN A 203 17.51 6.49 0.38
N PHE A 204 16.61 5.67 -0.16
CA PHE A 204 15.86 4.67 0.62
C PHE A 204 16.68 3.41 0.87
N ILE A 205 17.37 2.89 -0.15
CA ILE A 205 18.21 1.70 -0.02
C ILE A 205 19.29 1.91 1.04
N ASN A 206 19.87 3.11 1.12
CA ASN A 206 20.89 3.45 2.11
C ASN A 206 20.39 3.49 3.57
N THR A 207 19.07 3.43 3.82
CA THR A 207 18.54 3.43 5.19
C THR A 207 18.41 2.04 5.82
N TYR A 208 18.50 0.97 5.01
CA TYR A 208 18.44 -0.39 5.54
C TYR A 208 19.67 -0.70 6.40
N ASP A 209 19.45 -1.42 7.50
CA ASP A 209 20.55 -2.13 8.17
C ASP A 209 20.98 -3.28 7.27
N VAL A 210 22.28 -3.52 7.16
CA VAL A 210 22.84 -4.59 6.31
C VAL A 210 22.42 -6.00 6.77
N ASP A 211 22.06 -6.15 8.05
CA ASP A 211 21.58 -7.41 8.62
C ASP A 211 20.04 -7.56 8.55
N ASP A 212 19.34 -6.59 7.95
CA ASP A 212 17.89 -6.63 7.73
C ASP A 212 17.57 -7.41 6.45
N SER A 213 17.04 -8.63 6.58
CA SER A 213 16.73 -9.48 5.41
C SER A 213 15.70 -8.84 4.47
N ARG A 214 14.91 -7.86 4.92
CA ARG A 214 13.95 -7.14 4.08
C ARG A 214 14.64 -6.46 2.90
N LEU A 215 15.92 -6.10 3.01
CA LEU A 215 16.70 -5.56 1.90
C LEU A 215 16.77 -6.56 0.75
N THR A 216 17.26 -7.77 0.99
CA THR A 216 17.36 -8.83 -0.04
C THR A 216 16.01 -9.42 -0.43
N ASP A 217 15.08 -9.49 0.50
CA ASP A 217 13.74 -10.03 0.24
C ASP A 217 12.92 -9.09 -0.65
N THR A 218 13.15 -7.77 -0.55
CA THR A 218 12.42 -6.76 -1.31
C THR A 218 13.08 -6.42 -2.64
N TRP A 219 14.41 -6.56 -2.75
CA TRP A 219 15.17 -5.98 -3.85
C TRP A 219 16.05 -7.00 -4.57
N LEU A 220 15.95 -7.04 -5.91
CA LEU A 220 16.91 -7.71 -6.79
C LEU A 220 18.14 -6.82 -6.95
N MET A 221 19.29 -7.35 -6.55
CA MET A 221 20.55 -6.63 -6.44
C MET A 221 21.69 -7.42 -7.08
N GLY A 222 22.74 -6.72 -7.51
CA GLY A 222 23.99 -7.34 -7.96
C GLY A 222 23.85 -8.12 -9.27
N PRO A 223 24.80 -9.02 -9.55
CA PRO A 223 24.81 -9.83 -10.77
C PRO A 223 23.54 -10.67 -10.92
N GLN A 224 22.97 -10.66 -12.12
CA GLN A 224 21.78 -11.46 -12.45
C GLN A 224 22.17 -12.63 -13.37
N TYR A 225 21.56 -13.78 -13.10
CA TYR A 225 21.80 -15.03 -13.81
C TYR A 225 20.47 -15.60 -14.29
N ASP A 226 20.50 -16.33 -15.40
CA ASP A 226 19.36 -17.11 -15.84
C ASP A 226 19.14 -18.37 -14.98
N ALA A 227 18.10 -19.14 -15.28
CA ALA A 227 17.78 -20.37 -14.56
C ALA A 227 18.85 -21.47 -14.68
N ASN A 228 19.76 -21.39 -15.67
CA ASN A 228 20.87 -22.32 -15.85
C ASN A 228 22.17 -21.85 -15.15
N GLY A 229 22.16 -20.66 -14.55
CA GLY A 229 23.32 -20.05 -13.90
C GLY A 229 24.24 -19.28 -14.85
N GLU A 230 23.83 -19.02 -16.09
CA GLU A 230 24.58 -18.16 -17.01
C GLU A 230 24.31 -16.69 -16.68
N GLN A 231 25.38 -15.88 -16.67
CA GLN A 231 25.24 -14.46 -16.35
C GLN A 231 24.48 -13.75 -17.47
N LEU A 232 23.39 -13.07 -17.11
CA LEU A 232 22.62 -12.25 -18.04
C LEU A 232 23.44 -11.05 -18.52
N LYS A 233 23.01 -10.45 -19.63
CA LYS A 233 23.67 -9.28 -20.22
C LYS A 233 22.68 -8.14 -20.44
N GLY A 234 23.17 -6.90 -20.41
CA GLY A 234 22.37 -5.74 -20.80
C GLY A 234 21.91 -5.85 -22.25
N THR A 235 20.75 -5.27 -22.54
CA THR A 235 20.13 -5.28 -23.88
C THR A 235 19.74 -3.90 -24.38
N TYR A 236 19.93 -2.86 -23.57
CA TYR A 236 19.61 -1.47 -23.88
C TYR A 236 20.88 -0.61 -23.93
N ASP A 237 21.07 0.33 -22.99
CA ASP A 237 22.19 1.29 -22.98
C ASP A 237 23.54 0.67 -22.56
N LYS A 238 23.55 -0.57 -22.09
CA LYS A 238 24.67 -1.41 -21.64
C LYS A 238 24.71 -2.73 -22.41
N GLN A 239 24.35 -2.70 -23.70
CA GLN A 239 24.23 -3.90 -24.53
C GLN A 239 25.50 -4.78 -24.49
N GLY A 240 25.32 -6.05 -24.12
CA GLY A 240 26.40 -7.04 -24.07
C GLY A 240 27.28 -7.00 -22.81
N GLU A 241 27.16 -5.97 -21.98
CA GLU A 241 27.84 -5.91 -20.68
C GLU A 241 27.18 -6.89 -19.68
N PRO A 242 27.93 -7.41 -18.69
CA PRO A 242 27.37 -8.28 -17.66
C PRO A 242 26.26 -7.57 -16.87
N PHE A 243 25.10 -8.21 -16.74
CA PHE A 243 23.95 -7.61 -16.08
C PHE A 243 24.12 -7.60 -14.56
N VAL A 244 24.31 -6.41 -14.00
CA VAL A 244 24.48 -6.17 -12.56
C VAL A 244 23.59 -5.02 -12.11
N TYR A 245 22.58 -5.27 -11.27
CA TYR A 245 21.84 -4.17 -10.65
C TYR A 245 22.69 -3.46 -9.59
N THR A 246 22.77 -2.14 -9.68
CA THR A 246 23.45 -1.28 -8.70
C THR A 246 22.43 -0.47 -7.91
N LYS A 247 22.78 -0.03 -6.69
CA LYS A 247 21.86 0.77 -5.85
C LYS A 247 21.72 2.21 -6.31
N GLU A 248 22.70 2.69 -7.08
CA GLU A 248 22.84 4.09 -7.42
C GLU A 248 21.84 4.49 -8.50
N VAL A 249 21.20 5.64 -8.34
CA VAL A 249 20.26 6.23 -9.28
C VAL A 249 20.63 7.72 -9.41
N PRO A 250 20.96 8.19 -10.62
CA PRO A 250 21.52 9.54 -10.81
C PRO A 250 20.49 10.65 -10.63
N SER A 251 19.28 10.42 -11.14
CA SER A 251 18.07 11.24 -11.03
C SER A 251 16.90 10.44 -11.63
N ALA A 252 15.66 10.97 -11.62
CA ALA A 252 14.53 10.35 -12.33
C ALA A 252 14.53 10.61 -13.84
N SER A 253 15.42 11.47 -14.34
CA SER A 253 15.64 11.69 -15.76
C SER A 253 16.97 11.04 -16.13
N TYR A 254 16.95 9.99 -16.94
CA TYR A 254 18.12 9.22 -17.39
C TYR A 254 18.72 8.29 -16.32
N THR A 255 18.05 7.18 -16.08
CA THR A 255 18.58 6.04 -15.30
C THR A 255 18.99 4.93 -16.26
N SER A 256 20.20 4.38 -16.11
CA SER A 256 20.71 3.27 -16.91
C SER A 256 19.89 1.99 -16.66
N GLU A 257 19.88 1.05 -17.62
CA GLU A 257 19.16 -0.23 -17.49
C GLU A 257 19.57 -1.06 -16.26
N MET A 258 20.79 -0.83 -15.75
CA MET A 258 21.39 -1.55 -14.61
C MET A 258 21.35 -0.78 -13.29
N GLU A 259 20.85 0.46 -13.30
CA GLU A 259 20.81 1.33 -12.11
C GLU A 259 19.49 1.22 -11.36
N GLY A 260 19.57 1.26 -10.03
CA GLY A 260 18.46 1.04 -9.13
C GLY A 260 18.12 -0.44 -8.95
N TYR A 261 17.87 -0.85 -7.71
CA TYR A 261 17.43 -2.21 -7.45
C TYR A 261 15.97 -2.43 -7.87
N ARG A 262 15.63 -3.65 -8.32
CA ARG A 262 14.27 -3.97 -8.80
C ARG A 262 13.45 -4.72 -7.76
N MET A 263 12.13 -4.68 -7.91
CA MET A 263 11.21 -5.40 -7.03
C MET A 263 11.56 -6.90 -6.97
N ASN A 264 11.65 -7.47 -5.78
CA ASN A 264 11.78 -8.90 -5.51
C ASN A 264 10.72 -9.38 -4.49
N LYS A 265 9.96 -8.44 -3.93
CA LYS A 265 9.06 -8.69 -2.79
C LYS A 265 7.93 -9.65 -3.14
N PHE A 266 7.22 -9.37 -4.24
CA PHE A 266 6.19 -10.23 -4.77
C PHE A 266 6.82 -11.35 -5.59
N GLU A 267 6.52 -12.59 -5.21
CA GLU A 267 6.90 -13.75 -6.01
C GLU A 267 6.25 -13.65 -7.40
N VAL A 268 6.93 -14.15 -8.42
CA VAL A 268 6.37 -14.29 -9.76
C VAL A 268 6.60 -15.74 -10.16
N ALA A 269 5.51 -16.47 -10.34
CA ALA A 269 5.56 -17.89 -10.67
C ALA A 269 6.18 -18.12 -12.06
N GLU A 270 6.86 -19.25 -12.22
CA GLU A 270 7.28 -19.75 -13.53
C GLU A 270 6.08 -19.79 -14.50
N GLY A 271 6.35 -19.48 -15.77
CA GLY A 271 5.33 -19.40 -16.81
C GLY A 271 4.44 -18.16 -16.73
N SER A 272 4.59 -17.26 -15.76
CA SER A 272 3.74 -16.06 -15.66
C SER A 272 3.67 -15.29 -16.99
N THR A 273 2.48 -14.79 -17.32
CA THR A 273 2.27 -13.94 -18.50
C THR A 273 2.51 -12.48 -18.13
N HIS A 274 1.83 -11.57 -18.83
CA HIS A 274 1.73 -10.18 -18.41
C HIS A 274 1.08 -10.07 -17.02
N ASN A 275 0.10 -10.92 -16.72
CA ASN A 275 -0.54 -10.97 -15.41
C ASN A 275 0.23 -11.88 -14.45
N SER A 276 0.51 -11.38 -13.25
CA SER A 276 0.95 -12.22 -12.12
C SER A 276 -0.24 -12.87 -11.43
N THR A 277 -0.06 -14.10 -10.93
CA THR A 277 -1.02 -14.79 -10.06
C THR A 277 -0.85 -14.45 -8.58
N THR A 278 0.13 -13.63 -8.24
CA THR A 278 0.42 -13.26 -6.85
C THR A 278 -0.58 -12.23 -6.38
N ASP A 279 -1.25 -12.53 -5.28
CA ASP A 279 -2.23 -11.63 -4.68
C ASP A 279 -1.58 -10.36 -4.10
N ILE A 280 -2.35 -9.27 -4.04
CA ILE A 280 -1.90 -8.02 -3.42
C ILE A 280 -2.61 -7.83 -2.09
N PRO A 281 -1.93 -8.03 -0.94
CA PRO A 281 -2.52 -7.79 0.35
C PRO A 281 -2.72 -6.29 0.55
N VAL A 282 -3.96 -5.87 0.76
CA VAL A 282 -4.34 -4.48 1.05
C VAL A 282 -4.13 -4.18 2.53
N PHE A 283 -4.44 -5.14 3.39
CA PHE A 283 -4.17 -5.08 4.82
C PHE A 283 -3.61 -6.41 5.32
N ARG A 284 -2.55 -6.31 6.11
CA ARG A 284 -1.91 -7.42 6.81
C ARG A 284 -1.87 -7.15 8.31
N TYR A 285 -1.67 -8.19 9.10
CA TYR A 285 -1.52 -8.08 10.56
C TYR A 285 -0.37 -7.15 10.96
N THR A 286 0.74 -7.18 10.21
CA THR A 286 1.83 -6.21 10.41
C THR A 286 1.35 -4.75 10.34
N HIS A 287 0.47 -4.42 9.38
CA HIS A 287 -0.07 -3.06 9.28
C HIS A 287 -0.85 -2.69 10.53
N VAL A 288 -1.67 -3.60 11.08
CA VAL A 288 -2.41 -3.37 12.34
C VAL A 288 -1.46 -3.10 13.51
N LEU A 289 -0.36 -3.85 13.64
CA LEU A 289 0.65 -3.62 14.68
C LEU A 289 1.32 -2.25 14.54
N LEU A 290 1.66 -1.84 13.31
CA LEU A 290 2.25 -0.53 13.05
C LEU A 290 1.26 0.62 13.31
N MET A 291 -0.01 0.50 12.90
CA MET A 291 -1.05 1.51 13.21
C MET A 291 -1.25 1.66 14.72
N LYS A 292 -1.28 0.54 15.45
CA LYS A 292 -1.33 0.55 16.91
C LYS A 292 -0.11 1.24 17.52
N ALA A 293 1.09 0.87 17.09
CA ALA A 293 2.33 1.49 17.56
C ALA A 293 2.32 3.00 17.33
N GLU A 294 1.84 3.46 16.18
CA GLU A 294 1.69 4.88 15.91
C GLU A 294 0.69 5.56 16.85
N CYS A 295 -0.49 4.97 17.06
CA CYS A 295 -1.48 5.52 17.98
C CYS A 295 -0.95 5.63 19.40
N LEU A 296 -0.17 4.64 19.87
CA LEU A 296 0.47 4.69 21.17
C LEU A 296 1.44 5.88 21.27
N LEU A 297 2.31 6.08 20.28
CA LEU A 297 3.21 7.24 20.27
C LEU A 297 2.45 8.58 20.24
N ARG A 298 1.42 8.69 19.39
CA ARG A 298 0.62 9.93 19.26
C ARG A 298 -0.20 10.26 20.50
N THR A 299 -0.55 9.25 21.30
CA THR A 299 -1.29 9.40 22.55
C THR A 299 -0.40 9.35 23.79
N ASN A 300 0.93 9.37 23.61
CA ASN A 300 1.93 9.26 24.68
C ASN A 300 1.76 8.02 25.58
N GLN A 301 1.31 6.90 25.00
CA GLN A 301 1.26 5.59 25.64
C GLN A 301 2.51 4.76 25.28
N ALA A 302 2.93 3.89 26.20
CA ALA A 302 4.08 3.02 26.00
C ALA A 302 3.74 1.77 25.16
N GLY A 303 4.76 1.09 24.64
CA GLY A 303 4.66 -0.24 24.03
C GLY A 303 4.69 -0.25 22.50
N ALA A 304 4.92 0.90 21.86
CA ALA A 304 5.08 0.98 20.41
C ALA A 304 6.31 0.21 19.91
N GLY A 305 7.44 0.35 20.60
CA GLY A 305 8.70 -0.32 20.33
C GLY A 305 8.60 -1.83 20.43
N GLU A 306 7.81 -2.35 21.37
CA GLU A 306 7.58 -3.80 21.49
C GLU A 306 6.82 -4.36 20.29
N LEU A 307 5.80 -3.65 19.81
CA LEU A 307 5.04 -4.03 18.61
C LEU A 307 5.91 -4.01 17.35
N VAL A 308 6.71 -2.94 17.18
CA VAL A 308 7.62 -2.85 16.04
C VAL A 308 8.75 -3.88 16.14
N THR A 309 9.23 -4.19 17.34
CA THR A 309 10.23 -5.25 17.57
C THR A 309 9.69 -6.60 17.11
N GLN A 310 8.43 -6.95 17.41
CA GLN A 310 7.80 -8.18 16.93
C GLN A 310 7.81 -8.26 15.40
N VAL A 311 7.49 -7.16 14.71
CA VAL A 311 7.55 -7.07 13.25
C VAL A 311 8.99 -7.29 12.76
N ARG A 312 9.98 -6.63 13.36
CA ARG A 312 11.39 -6.70 12.95
C ARG A 312 12.00 -8.09 13.15
N GLN A 313 11.59 -8.85 14.17
CA GLN A 313 12.21 -10.14 14.52
C GLN A 313 12.35 -11.11 13.34
N ARG A 314 11.35 -11.20 12.45
CA ARG A 314 11.41 -12.11 11.30
C ARG A 314 12.46 -11.72 10.24
N ALA A 315 12.90 -10.48 10.24
CA ALA A 315 13.90 -9.94 9.31
C ALA A 315 15.34 -9.97 9.85
N PHE A 316 15.52 -10.16 11.16
CA PHE A 316 16.83 -10.15 11.83
C PHE A 316 17.14 -11.51 12.47
N LYS A 317 16.82 -12.62 11.78
CA LYS A 317 17.01 -13.98 12.32
C LYS A 317 18.45 -14.28 12.71
N ASP A 318 19.40 -13.80 11.91
CA ASP A 318 20.83 -13.99 12.15
C ASP A 318 21.41 -13.01 13.17
N ASN A 319 20.70 -11.90 13.45
CA ASN A 319 21.10 -10.88 14.40
C ASN A 319 19.93 -10.40 15.28
N PRO A 320 19.31 -11.26 16.13
CA PRO A 320 18.05 -10.95 16.80
C PRO A 320 18.08 -9.71 17.70
N THR A 321 19.25 -9.36 18.24
CA THR A 321 19.40 -8.15 19.07
C THR A 321 19.12 -6.87 18.30
N LYS A 322 19.45 -6.84 16.99
CA LYS A 322 19.15 -5.70 16.09
C LYS A 322 17.67 -5.57 15.74
N ALA A 323 16.85 -6.59 16.00
CA ALA A 323 15.40 -6.48 15.85
C ALA A 323 14.79 -5.52 16.88
N THR A 324 15.43 -5.36 18.04
CA THR A 324 14.86 -4.62 19.16
C THR A 324 14.88 -3.11 18.90
N VAL A 325 13.71 -2.48 19.06
CA VAL A 325 13.53 -1.03 19.00
C VAL A 325 12.67 -0.56 20.17
N THR A 326 12.98 0.62 20.69
CA THR A 326 12.29 1.25 21.83
C THR A 326 11.35 2.36 21.38
N ASP A 327 10.38 2.72 22.22
CA ASP A 327 9.50 3.87 21.99
C ASP A 327 10.29 5.16 21.72
N GLU A 328 11.38 5.39 22.46
CA GLU A 328 12.22 6.57 22.28
C GLU A 328 12.98 6.57 20.95
N GLN A 329 13.45 5.41 20.48
CA GLN A 329 14.05 5.31 19.16
C GLN A 329 13.03 5.61 18.06
N LEU A 330 11.78 5.13 18.19
CA LEU A 330 10.72 5.41 17.21
C LEU A 330 10.36 6.90 17.12
N LYS A 331 10.55 7.66 18.20
CA LYS A 331 10.32 9.12 18.24
C LYS A 331 11.37 9.95 17.52
N GLN A 332 12.56 9.38 17.27
CA GLN A 332 13.66 10.10 16.62
C GLN A 332 13.34 10.46 15.16
N ASN A 333 14.16 11.35 14.59
CA ASN A 333 14.06 11.74 13.19
C ASN A 333 14.31 10.55 12.25
N SER A 334 13.80 10.64 11.02
CA SER A 334 14.03 9.63 9.97
C SER A 334 15.53 9.57 9.63
N ALA A 335 16.03 8.36 9.31
CA ALA A 335 17.37 8.18 8.76
C ALA A 335 17.43 8.42 7.24
N TYR A 336 16.29 8.61 6.59
CA TYR A 336 16.24 8.98 5.18
C TYR A 336 16.86 10.36 4.97
N GLN A 337 17.89 10.42 4.14
CA GLN A 337 18.54 11.69 3.78
C GLN A 337 17.71 12.39 2.70
N TYR A 338 16.78 13.25 3.12
CA TYR A 338 15.95 14.04 2.21
C TYR A 338 16.77 15.06 1.42
N GLY A 339 16.39 15.27 0.17
CA GLY A 339 17.05 16.19 -0.76
C GLY A 339 16.84 15.80 -2.22
N TYR A 340 16.85 16.80 -3.10
CA TYR A 340 16.80 16.61 -4.54
C TYR A 340 18.15 16.11 -5.04
N VAL A 341 18.14 15.11 -5.93
CA VAL A 341 19.34 14.40 -6.39
C VAL A 341 19.58 14.69 -7.87
N GLU A 342 20.81 15.07 -8.20
CA GLU A 342 21.33 15.13 -9.57
C GLU A 342 22.72 14.49 -9.60
N ASN A 343 23.02 13.76 -10.68
CA ASN A 343 24.31 13.09 -10.86
C ASN A 343 24.77 12.33 -9.60
N TYR A 344 23.87 11.53 -9.03
CA TYR A 344 24.08 10.67 -7.86
C TYR A 344 24.34 11.42 -6.53
N GLN A 345 24.18 12.75 -6.50
CA GLN A 345 24.44 13.55 -5.31
C GLN A 345 23.21 14.37 -4.91
N ILE A 346 22.99 14.53 -3.61
CA ILE A 346 22.01 15.51 -3.12
C ILE A 346 22.57 16.91 -3.41
N VAL A 347 21.97 17.59 -4.39
CA VAL A 347 22.38 18.94 -4.81
C VAL A 347 21.59 20.05 -4.13
N ASP A 348 20.42 19.72 -3.58
CA ASP A 348 19.56 20.64 -2.85
C ASP A 348 18.87 19.88 -1.72
N PRO A 349 19.29 20.08 -0.45
CA PRO A 349 18.69 19.37 0.67
C PRO A 349 17.23 19.76 0.91
N GLY A 350 16.75 20.93 0.45
CA GLY A 350 15.40 21.40 0.75
C GLY A 350 15.13 21.52 2.27
N ASN A 351 13.89 21.26 2.69
CA ASN A 351 13.51 21.30 4.11
C ASN A 351 14.19 20.16 4.88
N GLN A 352 14.94 20.50 5.94
CA GLN A 352 15.64 19.57 6.83
C GLN A 352 15.08 19.49 8.27
N ASP A 353 13.92 20.10 8.52
CA ASP A 353 13.25 20.05 9.83
C ASP A 353 13.03 18.60 10.29
N PRO A 354 13.20 18.29 11.58
CA PRO A 354 13.01 16.93 12.06
C PRO A 354 11.56 16.47 11.86
N ILE A 355 11.39 15.21 11.47
CA ILE A 355 10.09 14.57 11.30
C ILE A 355 9.70 13.92 12.63
N GLN A 356 8.57 14.34 13.19
CA GLN A 356 8.01 13.70 14.38
C GLN A 356 7.75 12.22 14.10
N PHE A 357 8.27 11.34 14.96
CA PHE A 357 8.22 9.88 14.78
C PHE A 357 8.86 9.41 13.46
N GLY A 358 9.87 10.12 12.96
CA GLY A 358 10.52 9.82 11.68
C GLY A 358 11.11 8.41 11.59
N ARG A 359 11.60 7.84 12.70
CA ARG A 359 12.03 6.42 12.74
C ARG A 359 10.87 5.44 12.59
N LEU A 360 9.70 5.72 13.17
CA LEU A 360 8.50 4.92 12.89
C LEU A 360 8.09 5.02 11.41
N LEU A 361 8.20 6.20 10.80
CA LEU A 361 7.96 6.38 9.37
C LEU A 361 8.93 5.56 8.49
N ASP A 362 10.16 5.34 8.96
CA ASP A 362 11.11 4.46 8.29
C ASP A 362 10.69 2.98 8.41
N GLU A 363 10.16 2.56 9.56
CA GLU A 363 9.64 1.20 9.74
C GLU A 363 8.46 0.92 8.81
N TYR A 364 7.53 1.88 8.66
CA TYR A 364 6.51 1.81 7.62
C TYR A 364 7.12 1.65 6.22
N ALA A 365 8.22 2.35 5.91
CA ALA A 365 8.86 2.28 4.61
C ALA A 365 9.49 0.91 4.34
N TRP A 366 10.32 0.39 5.25
CA TRP A 366 11.00 -0.90 5.06
C TRP A 366 10.02 -2.06 5.00
N GLU A 367 8.98 -1.99 5.81
CA GLU A 367 7.99 -3.04 5.93
C GLU A 367 6.99 -3.04 4.76
N LEU A 368 6.46 -1.87 4.39
CA LEU A 368 5.33 -1.73 3.47
C LEU A 368 5.69 -1.21 2.07
N VAL A 369 6.97 -1.12 1.72
CA VAL A 369 7.37 -0.77 0.36
C VAL A 369 6.76 -1.74 -0.66
N TRP A 370 6.33 -1.20 -1.80
CA TRP A 370 5.54 -1.89 -2.84
C TRP A 370 4.10 -2.27 -2.47
N GLU A 371 3.57 -1.86 -1.31
CA GLU A 371 2.18 -2.14 -0.89
C GLU A 371 1.26 -0.90 -0.95
N MET A 372 1.59 0.10 -1.78
CA MET A 372 0.71 1.25 -2.10
C MET A 372 0.32 2.16 -0.90
N HIS A 373 1.04 2.12 0.22
CA HIS A 373 0.75 2.96 1.40
C HIS A 373 1.54 4.28 1.48
N ARG A 374 2.76 4.30 0.92
CA ARG A 374 3.77 5.33 1.22
C ARG A 374 3.28 6.78 1.04
N ARG A 375 2.54 7.07 -0.04
CA ARG A 375 2.01 8.43 -0.28
C ARG A 375 1.14 8.91 0.89
N ARG A 376 0.20 8.07 1.33
CA ARG A 376 -0.71 8.39 2.43
C ARG A 376 0.05 8.62 3.73
N ASP A 377 1.02 7.76 4.04
CA ASP A 377 1.85 7.93 5.23
C ASP A 377 2.63 9.25 5.18
N LEU A 378 3.28 9.57 4.05
CA LEU A 378 3.99 10.84 3.88
C LEU A 378 3.07 12.07 4.04
N ILE A 379 1.81 11.98 3.61
CA ILE A 379 0.81 13.05 3.79
C ILE A 379 0.44 13.20 5.26
N ARG A 380 0.15 12.08 5.95
CA ARG A 380 -0.22 12.07 7.37
C ARG A 380 0.91 12.53 8.30
N PHE A 381 2.15 12.24 7.92
CA PHE A 381 3.34 12.78 8.59
C PHE A 381 3.64 14.24 8.18
N GLY A 382 2.86 14.82 7.26
CA GLY A 382 2.94 16.23 6.88
C GLY A 382 4.15 16.57 5.99
N ILE A 383 4.78 15.57 5.37
CA ILE A 383 6.04 15.76 4.63
C ILE A 383 5.93 15.60 3.12
N TYR A 384 4.86 15.00 2.61
CA TYR A 384 4.69 14.71 1.18
C TYR A 384 4.84 15.93 0.26
N THR A 385 4.37 17.10 0.68
CA THR A 385 4.51 18.35 -0.10
C THR A 385 5.57 19.30 0.43
N LYS A 386 6.32 18.91 1.47
CA LYS A 386 7.26 19.81 2.18
C LYS A 386 8.71 19.38 2.11
N LYS A 387 8.99 18.08 1.98
CA LYS A 387 10.35 17.54 1.86
C LYS A 387 10.74 17.34 0.40
N SER A 388 12.03 17.39 0.09
CA SER A 388 12.58 17.02 -1.21
C SER A 388 13.11 15.57 -1.19
N TRP A 389 13.10 14.89 -2.32
CA TRP A 389 13.74 13.58 -2.53
C TRP A 389 14.21 13.46 -3.99
N LEU A 390 14.79 12.31 -4.38
CA LEU A 390 15.52 12.05 -5.62
C LEU A 390 15.07 12.82 -6.88
N SER A 391 13.79 13.07 -7.11
CA SER A 391 13.34 13.98 -8.17
C SER A 391 12.07 14.75 -7.83
N HIS A 392 11.89 15.06 -6.55
CA HIS A 392 10.79 15.88 -6.09
C HIS A 392 11.33 17.11 -5.38
N LYS A 393 10.84 18.26 -5.80
CA LYS A 393 10.88 19.49 -5.01
C LYS A 393 9.44 19.87 -4.61
N PRO A 394 9.22 20.29 -3.36
CA PRO A 394 7.98 20.91 -2.94
C PRO A 394 7.49 21.97 -3.93
N GLN A 395 6.24 21.84 -4.38
CA GLN A 395 5.62 22.80 -5.28
C GLN A 395 4.14 22.97 -4.93
N GLY A 396 3.89 23.64 -3.79
CA GLY A 396 2.57 23.86 -3.24
C GLY A 396 1.96 22.62 -2.56
N ASP A 397 1.04 22.86 -1.64
CA ASP A 397 0.45 21.81 -0.80
C ASP A 397 -0.75 21.10 -1.45
N TYR A 398 -1.22 21.60 -2.60
CA TYR A 398 -2.41 21.11 -3.29
C TYR A 398 -2.26 19.69 -3.88
N ARG A 399 -1.03 19.14 -3.91
CA ARG A 399 -0.73 17.79 -4.42
C ARG A 399 -0.96 16.67 -3.39
N THR A 400 -1.41 17.03 -2.19
CA THR A 400 -1.94 16.07 -1.20
C THR A 400 -3.20 15.34 -1.69
N VAL A 401 -3.83 15.82 -2.76
CA VAL A 401 -4.85 15.12 -3.56
C VAL A 401 -4.44 15.13 -5.03
N PHE A 402 -5.00 14.23 -5.84
CA PHE A 402 -4.81 14.19 -7.30
C PHE A 402 -5.72 15.18 -8.01
N PRO A 403 -5.38 15.60 -9.24
CA PRO A 403 -6.34 16.28 -10.10
C PRO A 403 -7.51 15.34 -10.42
N ILE A 404 -8.72 15.89 -10.50
CA ILE A 404 -9.85 15.20 -11.09
C ILE A 404 -9.56 15.06 -12.60
N PRO A 405 -9.71 13.86 -13.21
CA PRO A 405 -9.40 13.68 -14.63
C PRO A 405 -10.21 14.60 -15.54
N ASP A 406 -9.57 15.21 -16.54
CA ASP A 406 -10.21 16.17 -17.46
C ASP A 406 -11.45 15.58 -18.16
N GLY A 407 -11.39 14.30 -18.54
CA GLY A 407 -12.54 13.61 -19.15
C GLY A 407 -13.76 13.56 -18.23
N ILE A 408 -13.56 13.53 -16.91
CA ILE A 408 -14.64 13.55 -15.91
C ILE A 408 -15.19 14.96 -15.72
N ILE A 409 -14.32 15.98 -15.67
CA ILE A 409 -14.74 17.39 -15.60
C ILE A 409 -15.53 17.78 -16.85
N ASN A 410 -15.02 17.43 -18.04
CA ASN A 410 -15.67 17.75 -19.30
C ASN A 410 -17.03 17.06 -19.47
N ALA A 411 -17.19 15.87 -18.89
CA ALA A 411 -18.44 15.11 -18.95
C ALA A 411 -19.48 15.57 -17.89
N ASN A 412 -19.06 16.27 -16.84
CA ASN A 412 -19.94 16.69 -15.75
C ASN A 412 -19.69 18.17 -15.36
N PRO A 413 -20.52 19.11 -15.84
CA PRO A 413 -20.35 20.54 -15.57
C PRO A 413 -20.57 20.93 -14.10
N ASN A 414 -21.08 20.02 -13.26
CA ASN A 414 -21.23 20.24 -11.82
C ASN A 414 -19.93 19.96 -11.05
N LEU A 415 -18.86 19.52 -11.73
CA LEU A 415 -17.56 19.26 -11.11
C LEU A 415 -16.56 20.36 -11.42
N GLU A 416 -15.96 20.87 -10.36
CA GLU A 416 -14.82 21.78 -10.44
C GLU A 416 -13.53 21.06 -10.05
N GLN A 417 -12.44 21.44 -10.71
CA GLN A 417 -11.12 20.91 -10.44
C GLN A 417 -10.69 21.17 -8.98
N ASN A 418 -9.84 20.31 -8.44
CA ASN A 418 -9.18 20.57 -7.16
C ASN A 418 -8.32 21.83 -7.22
N PRO A 419 -8.22 22.62 -6.12
CA PRO A 419 -7.55 23.92 -6.16
C PRO A 419 -6.13 23.86 -6.73
N ASN A 420 -5.76 24.87 -7.53
CA ASN A 420 -4.43 25.07 -8.14
C ASN A 420 -4.01 24.05 -9.21
N TYR A 421 -4.81 23.03 -9.51
CA TYR A 421 -4.70 22.31 -10.76
C TYR A 421 -5.30 23.15 -11.90
N LYS A 422 -4.67 23.08 -13.07
CA LYS A 422 -5.04 23.85 -14.25
C LYS A 422 -5.63 22.95 -15.30
#